data_AF-A0A970M073-F1
#
_entry.id   AF-A0A970M073-F1
#
_cell.length_a   1.000
_cell.length_b   1.000
_cell.length_c   1.000
_cell.angle_alpha   90.00
_cell.angle_beta   90.00
_cell.angle_gamma   90.00
#
_symmetry.space_group_name_H-M   'P 1'
#
loop_
_entity.id
_entity.type
_entity.pdbx_description
1 polymer ?
#
loop_
_entity_poly.entity_id
_entity_poly.type
_entity_poly.pdbx_seq_one_letter_code
_entity_poly.pdbx_strand_id
1 'polypeptide(L)' 'VVLFAQDGEALIQLEALQDTQFLVLTGKPLNEPIQGYGPFVMNTKQEIIQAFEDFNQGKFGEIPIQHQAG' A
#
# COMPACT_ATOMS: atom_id res chain seq x y z
N VAL A 1 -2.90 -12.35 -11.89
CA VAL A 1 -3.01 -12.31 -10.41
C VAL A 1 -3.82 -13.51 -9.98
N VAL A 2 -3.33 -14.29 -9.04
CA VAL A 2 -4.07 -15.42 -8.44
C VAL A 2 -4.47 -14.98 -7.03
N LEU A 3 -5.75 -15.16 -6.67
CA LEU A 3 -6.28 -14.86 -5.35
C LEU A 3 -6.64 -16.17 -4.67
N PHE A 4 -6.04 -16.44 -3.52
CA PHE A 4 -6.33 -17.61 -2.71
C PHE A 4 -7.46 -17.30 -1.72
N ALA A 5 -8.34 -18.27 -1.49
CA ALA A 5 -9.36 -18.17 -0.45
C ALA A 5 -8.72 -18.13 0.95
N GLN A 6 -9.43 -17.53 1.91
CA GLN A 6 -8.96 -17.35 3.29
C GLN A 6 -9.62 -18.36 4.25
N ASP A 7 -9.94 -19.56 3.78
CA ASP A 7 -10.76 -20.56 4.48
C ASP A 7 -9.95 -21.67 5.18
N GLY A 8 -8.62 -21.53 5.32
CA GLY A 8 -7.79 -22.47 6.05
C GLY A 8 -6.31 -22.40 5.72
N GLU A 9 -5.58 -23.48 6.04
CA GLU A 9 -4.19 -23.65 5.63
C GLU A 9 -4.12 -23.87 4.11
N ALA A 10 -3.52 -22.93 3.39
CA ALA A 10 -3.34 -23.03 1.94
C ALA A 10 -2.02 -23.74 1.61
N LEU A 11 -2.10 -24.90 0.97
CA LEU A 11 -0.95 -25.52 0.31
C LEU A 11 -0.84 -24.97 -1.11
N ILE A 12 0.11 -24.06 -1.32
CA ILE A 12 0.39 -23.47 -2.64
C ILE A 12 1.56 -24.23 -3.27
N GLN A 13 1.31 -24.89 -4.40
CA GLN A 13 2.35 -25.51 -5.24
C GLN A 13 2.54 -24.69 -6.50
N LEU A 14 3.79 -24.44 -6.89
CA LEU A 14 4.15 -23.67 -8.07
C LEU A 14 5.11 -24.48 -8.92
N GLU A 15 4.83 -24.56 -10.22
CA GLU A 15 5.71 -25.16 -11.22
C GLU A 15 6.02 -24.12 -12.29
N ALA A 16 7.31 -23.88 -12.53
CA ALA A 16 7.77 -22.99 -13.59
C ALA A 16 8.18 -23.82 -14.81
N LEU A 17 7.47 -23.65 -15.93
CA LEU A 17 7.77 -24.34 -17.19
C LEU A 17 8.92 -23.68 -17.98
N GLN A 18 9.32 -22.48 -17.56
CA GLN A 18 10.38 -21.64 -18.14
C GLN A 18 10.86 -20.63 -17.10
N ASP A 19 11.93 -19.89 -17.41
CA ASP A 19 12.47 -18.84 -16.53
C ASP A 19 11.38 -17.87 -16.06
N THR A 20 11.18 -17.81 -14.74
CA THR A 20 10.06 -17.10 -14.12
C THR A 20 10.52 -16.36 -12.87
N GLN A 21 10.03 -15.13 -12.70
CA GLN A 21 10.12 -14.37 -11.46
C GLN A 21 8.71 -14.05 -10.96
N PHE A 22 8.44 -14.31 -9.69
CA PHE A 22 7.15 -14.03 -9.07
C PHE A 22 7.33 -13.59 -7.61
N LEU A 23 6.31 -12.91 -7.08
CA LEU A 23 6.21 -12.57 -5.67
C LEU A 23 4.96 -13.23 -5.09
N VAL A 24 5.10 -13.83 -3.91
CA VAL A 24 3.97 -14.29 -3.10
C VAL A 24 3.83 -13.33 -1.94
N LEU A 25 2.67 -12.68 -1.84
CA LEU A 25 2.35 -11.75 -0.77
C LEU A 25 1.24 -12.37 0.08
N THR A 26 1.50 -12.51 1.38
CA THR A 26 0.54 -13.02 2.36
C THR A 26 0.40 -12.01 3.50
N GLY A 27 -0.74 -12.03 4.18
CA GLY A 27 -0.99 -11.13 5.29
C GLY A 27 -2.31 -11.43 5.98
N LYS A 28 -2.38 -11.15 7.28
CA LYS A 28 -3.63 -11.21 8.02
C LYS A 28 -4.51 -10.03 7.60
N PRO A 29 -5.81 -10.24 7.30
CA PRO A 29 -6.73 -9.13 7.06
C PRO A 29 -6.74 -8.16 8.23
N LEU A 30 -6.62 -6.86 7.95
CA LEU A 30 -6.74 -5.82 8.97
C LEU A 30 -8.17 -5.72 9.50
N ASN A 31 -9.17 -6.08 8.68
CA ASN A 31 -10.60 -6.00 9.00
C ASN A 31 -11.07 -4.59 9.40
N GLU A 32 -10.41 -3.57 8.85
CA GLU A 32 -10.77 -2.17 9.03
C GLU A 32 -11.36 -1.61 7.73
N PRO A 33 -12.24 -0.59 7.81
CA PRO A 33 -12.68 0.12 6.63
C PRO A 33 -11.48 0.71 5.86
N ILE A 34 -11.56 0.68 4.53
CA ILE A 34 -10.58 1.28 3.64
C ILE A 34 -11.27 2.42 2.89
N GLN A 35 -10.79 3.64 3.07
CA GLN A 35 -11.20 4.84 2.34
C GLN A 35 -9.96 5.40 1.65
N GLY A 36 -9.94 5.37 0.32
CA GLY A 36 -8.81 5.85 -0.48
C GLY A 36 -9.22 6.98 -1.42
N TYR A 37 -8.39 8.02 -1.50
CA TYR A 37 -8.52 9.05 -2.54
C TYR A 37 -7.13 9.64 -2.87
N GLY A 38 -6.72 9.53 -4.14
CA GLY A 38 -5.40 9.97 -4.58
C GLY A 38 -4.28 9.22 -3.84
N PRO A 39 -3.30 9.93 -3.23
CA PRO A 39 -2.16 9.31 -2.56
C PRO A 39 -2.44 8.86 -1.11
N PHE A 40 -3.66 9.08 -0.60
CA PHE A 40 -3.99 8.80 0.80
C PHE A 40 -4.97 7.64 0.92
N VAL A 41 -4.71 6.75 1.89
CA VAL A 41 -5.58 5.65 2.30
C VAL A 41 -5.75 5.75 3.82
N MET A 42 -7.00 5.92 4.27
CA MET A 42 -7.41 6.06 5.67
C MET A 42 -8.62 5.15 5.96
N ASN A 43 -9.20 5.22 7.16
CA ASN A 43 -10.37 4.41 7.52
C ASN A 43 -11.70 5.14 7.28
N THR A 44 -11.72 6.48 7.31
CA THR A 44 -12.94 7.30 7.14
C THR A 44 -12.79 8.40 6.08
N LYS A 45 -13.92 8.90 5.57
CA LYS A 45 -13.92 10.04 4.62
C LYS A 45 -13.39 11.32 5.27
N GLN A 46 -13.66 11.52 6.55
CA GLN A 46 -13.20 12.67 7.32
C GLN A 46 -11.67 12.68 7.43
N GLU A 47 -11.06 11.52 7.68
CA GLU A 47 -9.59 11.40 7.71
C GLU A 47 -8.96 11.68 6.35
N ILE A 48 -9.60 11.28 5.25
CA ILE A 48 -9.14 11.65 3.90
C ILE A 48 -9.18 13.16 3.72
N ILE A 49 -10.27 13.84 4.09
CA ILE A 49 -10.37 15.31 3.99
C ILE A 49 -9.25 15.97 4.81
N GLN A 50 -9.05 15.51 6.05
CA GLN A 50 -7.99 16.01 6.92
C GLN A 50 -6.59 15.82 6.31
N ALA A 51 -6.31 14.66 5.71
CA ALA A 51 -5.02 14.37 5.08
C ALA A 51 -4.70 15.35 3.94
N PHE A 52 -5.71 15.70 3.12
CA PHE A 52 -5.55 16.72 2.08
C PHE A 52 -5.38 18.12 2.65
N GLU A 53 -6.12 18.48 3.70
CA GLU A 53 -5.94 19.76 4.39
C GLU A 53 -4.53 19.91 4.95
N ASP A 54 -4.01 18.87 5.60
CA ASP A 54 -2.65 18.85 6.16
C ASP A 54 -1.59 18.91 5.07
N PHE A 55 -1.80 18.22 3.94
CA PHE A 55 -0.92 18.31 2.78
C PHE A 55 -0.91 19.72 2.19
N ASN A 56 -2.09 20.32 1.96
CA ASN A 56 -2.22 21.67 1.42
C ASN A 56 -1.67 22.74 2.38
N GLN A 57 -1.64 22.47 3.68
CA GLN A 57 -1.04 23.32 4.70
C GLN A 57 0.48 23.09 4.88
N GLY A 58 1.10 22.20 4.10
CA GLY A 58 2.54 21.93 4.18
C GLY A 58 2.97 21.13 5.43
N LYS A 59 2.05 20.45 6.11
CA LYS A 59 2.35 19.70 7.34
C LYS A 59 3.03 18.35 7.12
N PHE A 60 3.29 17.97 5.88
CA PHE A 60 3.94 16.70 5.51
C PHE A 60 5.48 16.80 5.49
N GLY A 61 6.02 17.97 5.86
CA GLY A 61 7.44 18.26 5.79
C GLY A 61 7.88 18.66 4.38
N GLU A 62 9.16 18.98 4.26
CA GLU A 62 9.78 19.39 3.01
C GLU A 62 10.92 18.43 2.67
N ILE A 63 11.10 18.13 1.38
CA ILE A 63 12.29 17.41 0.91
C ILE A 63 13.35 18.48 0.61
N PRO A 64 14.41 18.61 1.43
CA PRO A 64 15.43 19.62 1.21
C PRO A 64 16.20 19.32 -0.08
N ILE A 65 16.37 20.33 -0.94
CA ILE A 65 17.26 20.21 -2.10
C ILE A 65 18.70 20.33 -1.60
N GLN A 66 19.41 19.21 -1.50
CA GLN A 66 20.86 19.24 -1.32
C GLN A 66 21.50 19.81 -2.58
N HIS A 67 21.98 21.05 -2.52
CA HIS A 67 22.91 21.56 -3.50
C HIS A 67 24.23 20.82 -3.26
N GLN A 68 24.58 19.88 -4.14
CA GLN A 68 25.95 19.39 -4.23
C GLN A 68 26.80 20.57 -4.68
N ALA A 69 27.53 21.18 -3.74
CA ALA A 69 28.63 22.06 -4.08
C ALA A 69 29.66 21.23 -4.84
N GLY A 70 29.89 21.59 -6.11
CA GLY A 70 30.91 20.99 -6.96
C GLY A 70 32.33 21.25 -6.48
#